data_AF-A0A2T0AWI0-F1
#
_entry.id   AF-A0A2T0AWI0-F1
#
_cell.length_a   1.000
_cell.length_b   1.000
_cell.length_c   1.000
_cell.angle_alpha   90.00
_cell.angle_beta   90.00
_cell.angle_gamma   90.00
#
_symmetry.space_group_name_H-M   'P 1'
#
loop_
_entity.id
_entity.type
_entity.pdbx_description
1 polymer ?
#
loop_
_entity_poly.entity_id
_entity_poly.type
_entity_poly.pdbx_seq_one_letter_code
_entity_poly.pdbx_strand_id
1 'polypeptide(L)'
;MSGAYVQSAGVKQVSLPRKGKISKARKAYQTQSWFKRLQRWRAGGEATISLLKRKYGLRRSLSRGYEGTITWVGYGILAYNLNRVATMV
;
A
#
# COMPACT_ATOMS: atom_id res chain seq x y z
N MET A 1 16.08 -5.46 0.61
CA MET A 1 16.47 -4.88 -0.70
C MET A 1 16.90 -3.43 -0.51
N SER A 2 18.08 -3.06 -0.99
CA SER A 2 18.58 -1.68 -0.93
C SER A 2 18.03 -0.85 -2.09
N GLY A 3 17.98 0.48 -1.96
CA GLY A 3 17.53 1.35 -3.06
C GLY A 3 18.39 1.24 -4.33
N ALA A 4 19.67 0.92 -4.18
CA ALA A 4 20.61 0.72 -5.28
C ALA A 4 20.26 -0.52 -6.13
N TYR A 5 19.89 -1.63 -5.48
CA TYR A 5 19.47 -2.84 -6.18
C TYR A 5 18.22 -2.62 -7.06
N VAL A 6 17.27 -1.83 -6.55
CA VAL A 6 16.01 -1.56 -7.26
C VAL A 6 16.26 -0.62 -8.45
N GLN A 7 17.23 0.30 -8.34
CA GLN A 7 17.66 1.14 -9.44
C GLN A 7 18.39 0.35 -10.54
N SER A 8 19.26 -0.61 -10.17
CA SER A 8 19.89 -1.50 -11.16
C SER A 8 18.89 -2.40 -11.89
N ALA A 9 17.73 -2.66 -11.30
CA ALA A 9 16.62 -3.36 -11.94
C ALA A 9 15.77 -2.46 -12.88
N GLY A 10 16.21 -1.22 -13.15
CA GLY A 10 15.54 -0.30 -14.09
C GLY A 10 14.46 0.59 -13.48
N VAL A 11 14.27 0.58 -12.16
CA VAL A 11 13.28 1.45 -11.51
C VAL A 11 13.77 2.89 -11.46
N LYS A 12 13.09 3.75 -12.23
CA LYS A 12 13.45 5.16 -12.42
C LYS A 12 13.29 6.02 -11.16
N GLN A 13 12.30 5.71 -10.31
CA GLN A 13 11.98 6.50 -9.12
C GLN A 13 11.79 5.60 -7.90
N VAL A 14 12.74 5.66 -6.97
CA VAL A 14 12.72 4.87 -5.73
C VAL A 14 12.43 5.79 -4.55
N SER A 15 11.24 5.63 -3.96
CA SER A 15 10.75 6.48 -2.86
C SER A 15 11.03 5.93 -1.47
N LEU A 16 12.02 5.04 -1.28
CA LEU A 16 12.32 4.45 0.04
C LEU A 16 12.80 5.52 1.04
N PRO A 17 12.04 5.83 2.11
CA PRO A 17 12.46 6.82 3.10
C PRO A 17 13.61 6.26 3.95
N ARG A 18 14.57 7.11 4.31
CA ARG A 18 15.62 6.73 5.26
C ARG A 18 15.16 7.06 6.67
N LYS A 19 15.24 6.08 7.58
CA LYS A 19 14.93 6.24 9.01
C LYS A 19 16.11 6.91 9.73
N GLY A 20 15.82 7.63 10.82
CA GLY A 20 16.83 8.30 11.66
C GLY A 20 17.31 9.65 11.10
N LYS A 21 18.46 10.12 11.59
CA LYS A 21 19.07 11.39 11.16
C LYS A 21 19.47 11.30 9.69
N ILE A 22 18.99 12.25 8.88
CA ILE A 22 19.27 12.31 7.44
C ILE A 22 20.18 13.49 7.09
N SER A 23 21.03 13.32 6.08
CA SER A 23 21.86 14.40 5.53
C SER A 23 21.01 15.44 4.80
N LYS A 24 21.56 16.65 4.59
CA LYS A 24 20.89 17.72 3.81
C LYS A 24 20.52 17.24 2.39
N ALA A 25 21.43 16.55 1.71
CA ALA A 25 21.18 15.98 0.39
C ALA A 25 20.03 14.96 0.40
N ARG A 26 19.98 14.09 1.42
CA ARG A 26 18.89 13.11 1.54
C ARG A 26 17.55 13.77 1.86
N LYS A 27 17.55 14.84 2.66
CA LYS A 27 16.35 15.65 2.91
C LYS A 27 15.83 16.26 1.61
N ALA A 28 16.71 16.91 0.83
CA ALA A 28 16.36 17.50 -0.47
C ALA A 28 15.71 16.48 -1.41
N TYR A 29 16.31 15.28 -1.54
CA TYR A 29 15.75 14.17 -2.33
C TYR A 29 14.35 13.76 -1.85
N GLN A 30 14.16 13.53 -0.54
CA GLN A 30 12.87 13.10 0.01
C GLN A 30 11.78 14.20 -0.07
N THR A 31 12.18 15.47 -0.20
CA THR A 31 11.23 16.59 -0.33
C THR A 31 10.69 16.80 -1.75
N GLN A 32 11.27 16.13 -2.75
CA GLN A 32 10.85 16.23 -4.14
C GLN A 32 9.36 15.87 -4.30
N SER A 33 8.66 16.56 -5.20
CA SER A 33 7.21 16.40 -5.39
C SER A 33 6.82 14.97 -5.76
N TRP A 34 7.57 14.34 -6.67
CA TRP A 34 7.37 12.95 -7.08
C TRP A 34 7.58 11.97 -5.91
N PHE A 35 8.56 12.21 -5.04
CA PHE A 35 8.85 11.37 -3.87
C PHE A 35 7.67 11.42 -2.90
N LYS A 36 7.19 12.63 -2.59
CA LYS A 36 6.02 12.85 -1.73
C LYS A 36 4.77 12.22 -2.32
N ARG A 37 4.56 12.31 -3.63
CA ARG A 37 3.41 11.68 -4.31
C ARG A 37 3.42 10.16 -4.17
N LEU A 38 4.57 9.52 -4.38
CA LEU A 38 4.72 8.07 -4.17
C LEU A 38 4.51 7.67 -2.71
N GLN A 39 5.00 8.47 -1.76
CA GLN A 39 4.75 8.22 -0.34
C GLN A 39 3.27 8.34 0.05
N ARG A 40 2.55 9.34 -0.49
CA ARG A 40 1.10 9.48 -0.28
C ARG A 40 0.33 8.31 -0.89
N TRP A 41 0.70 7.88 -2.10
CA TRP A 41 0.10 6.70 -2.73
C TRP A 41 0.29 5.44 -1.87
N ARG A 42 1.51 5.22 -1.36
CA ARG A 42 1.83 4.12 -0.44
C ARG A 42 0.97 4.17 0.83
N ALA A 43 0.87 5.35 1.45
CA ALA A 43 0.04 5.55 2.65
C ALA A 43 -1.46 5.31 2.37
N GLY A 44 -1.96 5.68 1.18
CA GLY A 44 -3.31 5.37 0.73
C GLY A 44 -3.59 3.87 0.62
N GLY A 45 -2.61 3.10 0.13
CA GLY A 45 -2.66 1.64 0.13
C GLY A 45 -2.75 1.05 1.55
N GLU A 46 -1.92 1.54 2.48
CA GLU A 46 -1.97 1.13 3.88
C GLU A 46 -3.32 1.47 4.53
N ALA A 47 -3.84 2.67 4.26
CA ALA A 47 -5.17 3.09 4.73
C ALA A 47 -6.28 2.17 4.20
N THR A 48 -6.20 1.77 2.92
CA THR A 48 -7.15 0.84 2.29
C THR A 48 -7.08 -0.55 2.94
N ILE A 49 -5.89 -1.11 3.15
CA ILE A 49 -5.71 -2.39 3.86
C ILE A 49 -6.30 -2.30 5.28
N SER A 50 -6.03 -1.20 5.97
CA SER A 50 -6.51 -0.94 7.32
C SER A 50 -8.05 -0.86 7.37
N LEU A 51 -8.66 -0.20 6.37
CA LEU A 51 -10.11 -0.15 6.19
C LEU A 51 -10.70 -1.54 5.91
N LEU A 52 -10.12 -2.30 4.99
CA LEU A 52 -10.56 -3.66 4.65
C LEU A 52 -10.57 -4.57 5.87
N LYS A 53 -9.53 -4.48 6.72
CA LYS A 53 -9.46 -5.23 7.97
C LYS A 53 -10.57 -4.85 8.96
N ARG A 54 -10.86 -3.55 9.11
CA ARG A 54 -11.83 -3.05 10.11
C ARG A 54 -13.29 -3.15 9.66
N LYS A 55 -13.59 -2.92 8.38
CA LYS A 55 -14.97 -2.79 7.87
C LYS A 55 -15.41 -3.88 6.92
N TYR A 56 -14.48 -4.64 6.32
CA TYR A 56 -14.80 -5.65 5.30
C TYR A 56 -14.38 -7.07 5.71
N GLY A 57 -14.26 -7.33 7.02
CA GLY A 57 -14.03 -8.68 7.54
C GLY A 57 -12.64 -9.27 7.24
N LEU A 58 -11.68 -8.50 6.71
CA LEU A 58 -10.35 -9.03 6.36
C LEU A 58 -9.36 -9.09 7.53
N ARG A 59 -9.80 -8.82 8.77
CA ARG A 59 -8.95 -9.00 9.97
C ARG A 59 -8.72 -10.48 10.28
N ARG A 60 -9.73 -11.33 10.08
CA ARG A 60 -9.69 -12.77 10.33
C ARG A 60 -10.72 -13.45 9.43
N SER A 61 -10.32 -14.48 8.70
CA SER A 61 -11.27 -15.32 7.97
C SER A 61 -12.06 -16.19 8.95
N LEU A 62 -13.37 -16.30 8.73
CA LEU A 62 -14.24 -17.25 9.44
C LEU A 62 -14.33 -18.59 8.70
N SER A 63 -13.86 -18.66 7.46
CA SER A 63 -13.76 -19.88 6.68
C SER A 63 -12.51 -20.67 7.08
N ARG A 64 -12.58 -22.00 6.98
CA ARG A 64 -11.48 -22.90 7.33
C ARG A 64 -10.64 -23.25 6.10
N GLY A 65 -9.35 -23.47 6.31
CA GLY A 65 -8.42 -23.89 5.27
C GLY A 65 -8.00 -22.76 4.32
N TYR A 66 -7.04 -23.08 3.46
CA TYR A 66 -6.46 -22.14 2.49
C TYR A 66 -7.51 -21.67 1.47
N GLU A 67 -8.22 -22.61 0.84
CA GLU A 67 -9.29 -22.30 -0.13
C GLU A 67 -10.41 -21.45 0.47
N GLY A 68 -10.82 -21.76 1.71
CA GLY A 68 -11.80 -20.96 2.45
C GLY A 68 -11.30 -19.55 2.71
N THR A 69 -10.01 -19.39 3.04
CA THR A 69 -9.39 -18.08 3.26
C THR A 69 -9.31 -17.26 1.96
N ILE A 70 -8.93 -17.88 0.84
CA ILE A 70 -8.92 -17.21 -0.48
C ILE A 70 -10.32 -16.71 -0.81
N THR A 71 -11.31 -17.60 -0.68
CA THR A 71 -12.72 -17.28 -0.97
C THR A 71 -13.21 -16.12 -0.09
N TRP A 72 -12.90 -16.15 1.21
CA TRP A 72 -13.24 -15.07 2.15
C TRP A 72 -12.63 -13.73 1.76
N VAL A 73 -11.35 -13.72 1.39
CA VAL A 73 -10.67 -12.50 0.92
C VAL A 73 -11.33 -12.00 -0.37
N GLY A 74 -11.61 -12.88 -1.32
CA GLY A 74 -12.30 -12.55 -2.57
C GLY A 74 -13.63 -11.83 -2.34
N TYR A 75 -14.48 -12.36 -1.46
CA TYR A 75 -15.74 -11.70 -1.11
C TYR A 75 -15.55 -10.35 -0.42
N GLY A 76 -14.59 -10.22 0.49
CA GLY A 76 -14.31 -8.93 1.14
C GLY A 76 -13.82 -7.86 0.16
N ILE A 77 -13.01 -8.23 -0.84
CA ILE A 77 -12.59 -7.32 -1.91
C ILE A 77 -13.74 -6.99 -2.86
N LEU A 78 -14.56 -7.98 -3.22
CA LEU A 78 -15.74 -7.76 -4.06
C LEU A 78 -16.71 -6.76 -3.41
N ALA A 79 -17.04 -6.96 -2.14
CA ALA A 79 -17.92 -6.05 -1.39
C ALA A 79 -17.35 -4.63 -1.30
N TYR A 80 -16.04 -4.49 -1.09
CA TYR A 80 -15.36 -3.19 -1.09
C TYR A 80 -15.45 -2.49 -2.45
N ASN A 81 -15.13 -3.21 -3.53
CA ASN A 81 -15.17 -2.65 -4.88
C ASN A 81 -16.59 -2.27 -5.30
N LEU A 82 -17.58 -3.10 -4.97
CA LEU A 82 -18.99 -2.82 -5.26
C LEU A 82 -19.44 -1.53 -4.57
N ASN A 83 -19.18 -1.38 -3.28
CA ASN A 83 -19.52 -0.17 -2.55
C ASN A 83 -18.77 1.07 -3.09
N ARG A 84 -17.49 0.92 -3.47
CA ARG A 84 -16.72 2.00 -4.09
C ARG A 84 -17.35 2.46 -5.40
N VAL A 85 -17.70 1.55 -6.29
CA VAL A 85 -18.33 1.89 -7.58
C VAL A 85 -19.71 2.53 -7.35
N ALA A 86 -20.51 2.01 -6.43
CA ALA A 86 -21.84 2.56 -6.12
C ALA A 86 -21.81 3.97 -5.52
N THR A 87 -20.72 4.35 -4.86
CA THR A 87 -20.55 5.66 -4.20
C THR A 87 -19.68 6.64 -4.99
N MET A 88 -19.19 6.24 -6.16
CA MET A 88 -18.46 7.11 -7.08
C MET A 88 -19.47 7.99 -7.84
N VAL A 89 -19.64 9.21 -7.34
CA VAL A 89 -20.25 10.35 -8.05
C VAL A 89 -19.17 11.20 -8.68
#